data_AF-A0A934ZVI3-F1
#
_entry.id   AF-A0A934ZVI3-F1
#
_cell.length_a   1.000
_cell.length_b   1.000
_cell.length_c   1.000
_cell.angle_alpha   90.00
_cell.angle_beta   90.00
_cell.angle_gamma   90.00
#
_symmetry.space_group_name_H-M   'P 1'
#
loop_
_entity.id
_entity.type
_entity.pdbx_description
1 polymer ?
#
loop_
_entity_poly.entity_id
_entity_poly.type
_entity_poly.pdbx_seq_one_letter_code
_entity_poly.pdbx_strand_id
1 'polypeptide(L)'
;MPPILKDIEAQALELSPKERGSLIHRLIQSLDGPAEETPEEIAKAWDEEIARRVADMEAGRTKWIPADEVFCRNRRHHPRTRQVKVRFAQEARSEFAEAARWYAREAGTNQARAFRNEILRIIQLLTEHPDMGTPITTSCRRMTAHRFPYDVVYHHNPEILRVIAIAHHSRRPGYWAERR
;
A
#
# COMPACT_ATOMS: atom_id res chain seq x y z
N MET A 1 2.75 -29.64 5.14
CA MET A 1 2.30 -28.70 6.20
C MET A 1 2.44 -29.40 7.53
N PRO A 2 3.15 -28.81 8.50
CA PRO A 2 3.29 -29.34 9.86
C PRO A 2 1.92 -29.68 10.48
N PRO A 3 1.79 -30.74 11.30
CA PRO A 3 0.52 -31.12 11.94
C PRO A 3 -0.10 -29.96 12.71
N ILE A 4 0.72 -29.25 13.49
CA ILE A 4 0.30 -28.06 14.25
C ILE A 4 -0.35 -26.97 13.38
N LEU A 5 0.10 -26.79 12.13
CA LEU A 5 -0.48 -25.80 11.24
C LEU A 5 -1.87 -26.22 10.72
N LYS A 6 -2.11 -27.53 10.53
CA LYS A 6 -3.44 -28.05 10.18
C LYS A 6 -4.43 -27.83 11.32
N ASP A 7 -4.00 -28.06 12.55
CA ASP A 7 -4.87 -27.90 13.72
C ASP A 7 -5.24 -26.42 13.94
N ILE A 8 -4.27 -25.52 13.78
CA ILE A 8 -4.51 -24.07 13.84
C ILE A 8 -5.44 -23.63 12.71
N GLU A 9 -5.27 -24.15 11.49
CA GLU A 9 -6.14 -23.85 10.36
C GLU A 9 -7.58 -24.29 10.66
N ALA A 10 -7.79 -25.51 11.15
CA ALA A 10 -9.11 -26.01 11.52
C ALA A 10 -9.78 -25.12 12.57
N GLN A 11 -9.07 -24.78 13.66
CA GLN A 11 -9.58 -23.89 14.71
C GLN A 11 -9.90 -22.47 14.19
N ALA A 12 -9.04 -21.92 13.32
CA ALA A 12 -9.29 -20.61 12.72
C ALA A 12 -10.51 -20.61 11.78
N LEU A 13 -10.81 -21.74 11.13
CA LEU A 13 -11.97 -21.91 10.27
C LEU A 13 -13.30 -22.04 11.04
N GLU A 14 -13.27 -22.37 12.34
CA GLU A 14 -14.43 -22.36 13.24
C GLU A 14 -14.85 -20.95 13.67
N LEU A 15 -13.91 -19.98 13.67
CA LEU A 15 -14.18 -18.59 14.02
C LEU A 15 -15.15 -17.92 13.03
N SER A 16 -15.92 -16.93 13.49
CA SER A 16 -16.72 -16.09 12.60
C SER A 16 -15.85 -15.34 11.58
N PRO A 17 -16.39 -14.92 10.42
CA PRO A 17 -15.63 -14.16 9.43
C PRO A 17 -14.96 -12.89 10.01
N LYS A 18 -15.61 -12.21 10.96
CA LYS A 18 -15.07 -11.03 11.64
C LYS A 18 -13.89 -11.37 12.53
N GLU A 19 -14.00 -12.39 13.37
CA GLU A 19 -12.92 -12.83 14.27
C GLU A 19 -11.73 -13.36 13.50
N ARG A 20 -11.99 -14.15 12.45
CA ARG A 20 -10.95 -14.63 11.53
C ARG A 20 -10.23 -13.48 10.83
N GLY A 21 -10.97 -12.45 10.42
CA GLY A 21 -10.41 -11.21 9.87
C GLY A 21 -9.47 -10.52 10.86
N SER A 22 -9.89 -10.37 12.12
CA SER A 22 -9.05 -9.80 13.19
C SER A 22 -7.81 -10.66 13.48
N LEU A 23 -7.93 -11.98 13.45
CA LEU A 23 -6.78 -12.89 13.60
C LEU A 23 -5.79 -12.73 12.43
N ILE A 24 -6.28 -12.70 11.18
CA ILE A 24 -5.45 -12.46 9.99
C ILE A 24 -4.68 -11.14 10.11
N HIS A 25 -5.35 -10.07 10.53
CA HIS A 25 -4.70 -8.76 10.70
C HIS A 25 -3.56 -8.81 11.71
N ARG A 26 -3.78 -9.41 12.89
CA ARG A 26 -2.73 -9.58 13.91
C ARG A 26 -1.57 -10.44 13.43
N LEU A 27 -1.87 -11.54 12.73
CA LEU A 27 -0.84 -12.42 12.18
C LEU A 27 0.00 -11.69 11.13
N ILE A 28 -0.62 -10.91 10.24
CA ILE A 28 0.10 -10.09 9.25
C ILE A 28 1.01 -9.07 9.95
N GLN A 29 0.51 -8.34 10.95
CA GLN A 29 1.34 -7.39 11.71
C GLN A 29 2.52 -8.08 12.43
N SER A 30 2.32 -9.30 12.92
CA SER A 30 3.39 -10.03 13.61
C SER A 30 4.56 -10.41 12.72
N LEU A 31 4.38 -10.42 11.40
CA LEU A 31 5.44 -10.73 10.44
C LEU A 31 6.51 -9.64 10.39
N ASP A 32 6.19 -8.39 10.72
CA ASP A 32 7.12 -7.26 10.62
C ASP A 32 8.15 -7.18 11.76
N GLY A 33 8.04 -8.04 12.78
CA GLY A 33 8.86 -7.97 14.00
C GLY A 33 8.48 -6.79 14.90
N PRO A 34 9.11 -6.65 16.09
CA PRO A 34 8.91 -5.46 16.91
C PRO A 34 9.44 -4.23 16.16
N ALA A 35 8.63 -3.18 16.09
CA ALA A 35 9.11 -1.89 15.60
C ALA A 35 10.20 -1.37 16.55
N GLU A 36 11.33 -0.93 15.99
CA GLU A 36 12.42 -0.33 16.77
C GLU A 36 12.03 1.03 17.38
N GLU A 37 10.98 1.64 16.82
CA GLU A 37 10.44 2.95 17.20
C GLU A 37 8.95 2.87 17.48
N THR A 38 8.40 3.86 18.19
CA THR A 38 6.98 3.88 18.52
C THR A 38 6.11 4.12 17.27
N PRO A 39 4.86 3.62 17.23
CA PRO A 39 3.95 3.91 16.12
C PRO A 39 3.74 5.41 15.87
N GLU A 40 3.79 6.22 16.93
CA GLU A 40 3.66 7.68 16.85
C GLU A 40 4.86 8.33 16.14
N GLU A 41 6.09 7.91 16.45
CA GLU A 41 7.30 8.38 15.78
C GLU A 41 7.33 7.97 14.30
N ILE A 42 6.88 6.76 13.99
CA ILE A 42 6.78 6.26 12.62
C ILE A 42 5.73 7.06 11.84
N ALA A 43 4.55 7.30 12.43
CA ALA A 43 3.51 8.11 11.83
C ALA A 43 4.00 9.54 11.57
N LYS A 44 4.67 10.16 12.55
CA LYS A 44 5.27 11.48 12.40
C LYS A 44 6.30 11.53 11.26
N ALA A 45 7.18 10.54 11.18
CA ALA A 45 8.16 10.45 10.09
C ALA A 45 7.50 10.35 8.71
N TRP A 46 6.40 9.59 8.59
CA TRP A 46 5.61 9.57 7.37
C TRP A 46 4.93 10.89 7.07
N ASP A 47 4.35 11.58 8.06
CA ASP A 47 3.71 12.87 7.85
C ASP A 47 4.73 13.93 7.34
N GLU A 48 5.93 13.96 7.92
CA GLU A 48 7.03 14.83 7.47
C GLU A 48 7.48 14.49 6.04
N GLU A 49 7.65 13.20 5.73
CA GLU A 49 8.02 12.76 4.39
C GLU A 49 6.93 13.04 3.35
N ILE A 50 5.66 12.84 3.70
CA ILE A 50 4.52 13.15 2.83
C ILE A 50 4.51 14.65 2.54
N ALA A 51 4.67 15.50 3.56
CA ALA A 51 4.75 16.95 3.37
C ALA A 51 5.89 17.35 2.42
N ARG A 52 7.08 16.76 2.59
CA ARG A 52 8.23 16.97 1.69
C ARG A 52 7.91 16.53 0.26
N ARG A 53 7.33 15.35 0.06
CA ARG A 53 6.96 14.83 -1.28
C ARG A 53 5.87 15.65 -1.95
N VAL A 54 4.92 16.18 -1.18
CA VAL A 54 3.90 17.10 -1.69
C VAL A 54 4.54 18.38 -2.20
N ALA A 55 5.46 18.97 -1.44
CA ALA A 55 6.19 20.16 -1.88
C ALA A 55 7.02 19.89 -3.16
N ASP A 56 7.63 18.71 -3.30
CA ASP A 56 8.30 18.30 -4.54
C ASP A 56 7.35 18.12 -5.72
N MET A 57 6.15 17.56 -5.49
CA MET A 57 5.12 17.42 -6.51
C MET A 57 4.66 18.79 -7.01
N GLU A 58 4.35 19.71 -6.09
CA GLU A 58 3.87 21.05 -6.39
C GLU A 58 4.93 21.88 -7.11
N ALA A 59 6.20 21.71 -6.74
CA ALA A 59 7.33 22.33 -7.43
C ALA A 59 7.75 21.62 -8.72
N GLY A 60 7.06 20.55 -9.13
CA GLY A 60 7.34 19.81 -10.37
C GLY A 60 8.64 18.99 -10.38
N ARG A 61 9.22 18.71 -9.21
CA ARG A 61 10.48 17.94 -9.06
C ARG A 61 10.28 16.42 -9.03
N THR A 62 9.06 15.95 -8.80
CA THR A 62 8.76 14.51 -8.69
C THR A 62 8.87 13.79 -10.03
N LYS A 63 9.63 12.68 -10.05
CA LYS A 63 9.65 11.76 -11.19
C LYS A 63 8.42 10.85 -11.16
N TRP A 64 7.55 10.99 -12.17
CA TRP A 64 6.30 10.23 -12.30
C TRP A 64 6.44 9.02 -13.21
N ILE A 65 6.08 7.84 -12.71
CA ILE A 65 6.07 6.58 -13.42
C ILE A 65 4.63 6.19 -13.80
N PRO A 66 4.33 5.86 -15.06
CA PRO A 66 3.05 5.25 -15.44
C PRO A 66 2.69 4.00 -14.61
N ALA A 67 1.42 3.84 -14.24
CA ALA A 67 0.98 2.67 -13.48
C ALA A 67 1.22 1.33 -14.20
N ASP A 68 1.13 1.28 -15.53
CA ASP A 68 1.44 0.08 -16.32
C ASP A 68 2.90 -0.36 -16.20
N GLU A 69 3.84 0.58 -16.02
CA GLU A 69 5.23 0.27 -15.69
C GLU A 69 5.44 -0.22 -14.26
N VAL A 70 4.59 0.20 -13.31
CA VAL A 70 4.69 -0.22 -11.90
C VAL A 70 4.16 -1.63 -11.72
N PHE A 71 3.07 -2.00 -12.39
CA PHE A 71 2.38 -3.27 -12.17
C PHE A 71 2.82 -4.41 -13.09
N CYS A 72 3.54 -4.15 -14.20
CA CYS A 72 4.13 -5.14 -15.11
C CYS A 72 3.30 -6.42 -15.37
N ARG A 73 1.99 -6.32 -15.70
CA ARG A 73 1.34 -6.97 -16.88
C ARG A 73 -0.20 -6.85 -16.92
N ASN A 74 -0.66 -6.85 -18.18
CA ASN A 74 -2.00 -7.03 -18.75
C ASN A 74 -3.02 -5.91 -18.51
N ARG A 75 -3.15 -5.05 -19.55
CA ARG A 75 -4.37 -4.35 -19.93
C ARG A 75 -5.54 -5.35 -20.04
N ARG A 76 -6.15 -5.72 -18.91
CA ARG A 76 -7.50 -6.27 -18.95
C ARG A 76 -8.43 -5.07 -19.01
N HIS A 77 -8.94 -4.88 -20.22
CA HIS A 77 -9.93 -3.89 -20.58
C HIS A 77 -11.09 -3.88 -19.58
N HIS A 78 -11.48 -2.68 -19.16
CA HIS A 78 -12.89 -2.35 -18.96
C HIS A 78 -13.20 -0.98 -19.61
N PRO A 79 -14.31 -0.83 -20.34
CA PRO A 79 -14.50 0.29 -21.26
C PRO A 79 -15.44 1.41 -20.74
N ARG A 80 -15.28 2.61 -21.34
CA ARG A 80 -16.26 3.72 -21.54
C ARG A 80 -16.41 4.89 -20.57
N THR A 81 -15.49 5.16 -19.64
CA THR A 81 -15.44 6.44 -18.92
C THR A 81 -14.04 7.07 -18.99
N ARG A 82 -13.98 8.40 -18.88
CA ARG A 82 -12.77 9.24 -19.01
C ARG A 82 -11.61 8.58 -18.26
N GLN A 83 -10.61 8.08 -18.98
CA GLN A 83 -9.50 7.35 -18.38
C GLN A 83 -8.67 8.31 -17.53
N VAL A 84 -8.90 8.30 -16.22
CA VAL A 84 -8.00 8.94 -15.26
C VAL A 84 -6.64 8.26 -15.38
N LYS A 85 -5.61 9.03 -15.76
CA LYS A 85 -4.24 8.52 -15.85
C LYS A 85 -3.74 8.25 -14.45
N VAL A 86 -3.11 7.10 -14.22
CA VAL A 86 -2.49 6.81 -12.91
C VAL A 86 -0.98 6.94 -13.03
N ARG A 87 -0.37 7.70 -12.12
CA ARG A 87 1.08 7.90 -12.02
C ARG A 87 1.57 7.67 -10.60
N PHE A 88 2.71 7.03 -10.45
CA PHE A 88 3.38 6.80 -9.18
C PHE A 88 4.62 7.68 -9.07
N ALA A 89 4.86 8.29 -7.91
CA ALA A 89 6.20 8.78 -7.59
C ALA A 89 7.22 7.63 -7.67
N GLN A 90 8.46 7.92 -8.03
CA GLN A 90 9.52 6.92 -8.11
C GLN A 90 9.75 6.21 -6.76
N GLU A 91 9.59 6.93 -5.66
CA GLU A 91 9.63 6.44 -4.29
C GLU A 91 8.44 5.50 -4.01
N ALA A 92 7.21 5.90 -4.37
CA ALA A 92 6.02 5.06 -4.27
C ALA A 92 6.13 3.74 -5.04
N ARG A 93 6.72 3.78 -6.24
CA ARG A 93 7.05 2.56 -7.00
C ARG A 93 8.03 1.68 -6.24
N SER A 94 9.03 2.27 -5.58
CA SER A 94 10.05 1.53 -4.84
C SER A 94 9.48 0.88 -3.59
N GLU A 95 8.63 1.61 -2.85
CA GLU A 95 7.86 1.12 -1.70
C GLU A 95 6.96 -0.05 -2.09
N PHE A 96 6.18 0.07 -3.16
CA PHE A 96 5.34 -1.00 -3.67
C PHE A 96 6.15 -2.25 -4.03
N ALA A 97 7.24 -2.06 -4.78
CA ALA A 97 8.08 -3.16 -5.23
C ALA A 97 8.78 -3.86 -4.06
N GLU A 98 9.21 -3.11 -3.04
CA GLU A 98 9.84 -3.67 -1.85
C GLU A 98 8.84 -4.43 -0.98
N ALA A 99 7.67 -3.86 -0.71
CA ALA A 99 6.61 -4.55 0.03
C ALA A 99 6.22 -5.88 -0.65
N ALA A 100 6.07 -5.87 -1.98
CA ALA A 100 5.78 -7.09 -2.73
C ALA A 100 6.91 -8.13 -2.65
N ARG A 101 8.18 -7.71 -2.66
CA ARG A 101 9.34 -8.60 -2.48
C ARG A 101 9.40 -9.16 -1.07
N TRP A 102 9.13 -8.34 -0.06
CA TRP A 102 9.14 -8.73 1.33
C TRP A 102 8.08 -9.80 1.60
N TYR A 103 6.82 -9.58 1.21
CA TYR A 103 5.77 -10.60 1.36
C TYR A 103 6.11 -11.89 0.60
N ALA A 104 6.77 -11.81 -0.55
CA ALA A 104 7.15 -13.00 -1.30
C ALA A 104 8.19 -13.85 -0.55
N ARG A 105 9.10 -13.20 0.16
CA ARG A 105 10.17 -13.84 0.95
C ARG A 105 9.64 -14.39 2.28
N GLU A 106 8.96 -13.55 3.06
CA GLU A 106 8.57 -13.89 4.43
C GLU A 106 7.26 -14.69 4.52
N ALA A 107 6.30 -14.43 3.62
CA ALA A 107 4.95 -14.97 3.70
C ALA A 107 4.51 -15.78 2.46
N GLY A 108 5.41 -15.90 1.48
CA GLY A 108 5.20 -16.65 0.24
C GLY A 108 4.46 -15.90 -0.86
N THR A 109 4.47 -16.50 -2.05
CA THR A 109 4.00 -15.88 -3.31
C THR A 109 2.52 -15.51 -3.31
N ASN A 110 1.68 -16.23 -2.56
CA ASN A 110 0.25 -15.95 -2.46
C ASN A 110 -0.02 -14.65 -1.70
N GLN A 111 0.71 -14.38 -0.61
CA GLN A 111 0.57 -13.12 0.13
C GLN A 111 1.12 -11.94 -0.68
N ALA A 112 2.25 -12.12 -1.38
CA ALA A 112 2.75 -11.11 -2.31
C ALA A 112 1.74 -10.78 -3.41
N ARG A 113 1.03 -11.78 -3.95
CA ARG A 113 -0.05 -11.57 -4.92
C ARG A 113 -1.25 -10.86 -4.28
N ALA A 114 -1.65 -11.25 -3.07
CA ALA A 114 -2.75 -10.62 -2.35
C ALA A 114 -2.47 -9.14 -2.08
N PHE A 115 -1.26 -8.79 -1.63
CA PHE A 115 -0.83 -7.40 -1.45
C PHE A 115 -0.92 -6.61 -2.75
N ARG A 116 -0.33 -7.13 -3.85
CA ARG A 116 -0.40 -6.46 -5.16
C ARG A 116 -1.83 -6.24 -5.64
N ASN A 117 -2.69 -7.24 -5.49
CA ASN A 117 -4.09 -7.15 -5.86
C ASN A 117 -4.85 -6.13 -5.01
N GLU A 118 -4.53 -6.01 -3.72
CA GLU A 118 -5.14 -5.02 -2.84
C GLU A 118 -4.76 -3.59 -3.26
N ILE A 119 -3.49 -3.32 -3.54
CA ILE A 119 -3.06 -2.01 -4.04
C ILE A 119 -3.74 -1.70 -5.38
N LEU A 120 -3.80 -2.66 -6.31
CA LEU A 120 -4.51 -2.50 -7.59
C LEU A 120 -5.99 -2.19 -7.39
N ARG A 121 -6.67 -2.89 -6.47
CA ARG A 121 -8.08 -2.66 -6.13
C ARG A 121 -8.29 -1.25 -5.60
N ILE A 122 -7.42 -0.78 -4.69
CA ILE A 122 -7.47 0.60 -4.19
C ILE A 122 -7.30 1.60 -5.33
N ILE A 123 -6.30 1.42 -6.19
CA ILE A 123 -6.08 2.34 -7.31
C ILE A 123 -7.29 2.39 -8.24
N GLN A 124 -7.88 1.25 -8.61
CA GLN A 124 -9.11 1.21 -9.41
C GLN A 124 -10.25 1.97 -8.74
N LEU A 125 -10.47 1.71 -7.45
CA LEU A 125 -11.50 2.38 -6.67
C LEU A 125 -11.29 3.90 -6.61
N LEU A 126 -10.04 4.35 -6.44
CA LEU A 126 -9.67 5.77 -6.40
C LEU A 126 -9.73 6.45 -7.78
N THR A 127 -9.63 5.71 -8.89
CA THR A 127 -9.87 6.29 -10.22
C THR A 127 -11.35 6.61 -10.47
N GLU A 128 -12.26 5.90 -9.81
CA GLU A 128 -13.72 6.11 -9.93
C GLU A 128 -14.25 7.09 -8.87
N HIS A 129 -13.70 7.00 -7.66
CA HIS A 129 -14.19 7.74 -6.49
C HIS A 129 -13.02 8.33 -5.68
N PRO A 130 -12.31 9.32 -6.24
CA PRO A 130 -11.07 9.83 -5.65
C PRO A 130 -11.29 10.59 -4.34
N ASP A 131 -12.52 10.99 -3.99
CA ASP A 131 -12.80 11.72 -2.75
C ASP A 131 -13.02 10.81 -1.53
N MET A 132 -13.02 9.48 -1.69
CA MET A 132 -13.28 8.53 -0.59
C MET A 132 -12.12 8.36 0.39
N GLY A 133 -10.91 8.78 0.02
CA GLY A 133 -9.79 8.77 0.96
C GLY A 133 -9.90 9.87 2.00
N THR A 134 -9.38 9.59 3.19
CA THR A 134 -9.30 10.56 4.29
C THR A 134 -8.34 11.69 3.92
N PRO A 135 -8.77 12.96 3.94
CA PRO A 135 -7.86 14.10 3.74
C PRO A 135 -6.70 14.08 4.73
N ILE A 136 -5.49 14.35 4.25
CA ILE A 136 -4.29 14.55 5.07
C ILE A 136 -3.82 15.99 4.99
N THR A 137 -3.85 16.55 3.78
CA THR A 137 -3.54 17.94 3.48
C THR A 137 -4.60 18.51 2.55
N THR A 138 -4.49 19.78 2.18
CA THR A 138 -5.36 20.39 1.16
C THR A 138 -5.27 19.67 -0.20
N SER A 139 -4.10 19.12 -0.54
CA SER A 139 -3.85 18.51 -1.85
C SER A 139 -3.83 16.99 -1.82
N CYS A 140 -3.82 16.34 -0.64
CA CYS A 140 -3.58 14.91 -0.52
C CYS A 140 -4.57 14.18 0.40
N ARG A 141 -4.82 12.93 0.05
CA ARG A 141 -5.68 11.99 0.77
C ARG A 141 -4.93 10.68 1.02
N ARG A 142 -5.33 9.93 2.05
CA ARG A 142 -4.90 8.53 2.28
C ARG A 142 -6.07 7.57 2.13
N MET A 143 -5.77 6.37 1.66
CA MET A 143 -6.65 5.21 1.72
C MET A 143 -5.89 4.02 2.31
N THR A 144 -6.40 3.46 3.41
CA THR A 144 -5.76 2.31 4.06
C THR A 144 -6.06 1.01 3.29
N ALA A 145 -5.01 0.22 3.07
CA ALA A 145 -5.13 -1.11 2.48
C ALA A 145 -5.81 -2.07 3.43
N HIS A 146 -6.79 -2.82 2.92
CA HIS A 146 -7.47 -3.83 3.72
C HIS A 146 -6.52 -5.01 3.97
N ARG A 147 -6.43 -5.47 5.23
CA ARG A 147 -5.56 -6.56 5.73
C ARG A 147 -4.07 -6.30 5.69
N PHE A 148 -3.60 -5.27 4.99
CA PHE A 148 -2.19 -4.93 4.90
C PHE A 148 -1.91 -3.63 5.65
N PRO A 149 -0.84 -3.54 6.46
CA PRO A 149 -0.50 -2.36 7.25
C PRO A 149 0.12 -1.24 6.38
N TYR A 150 -0.59 -0.84 5.33
CA TYR A 150 -0.14 0.17 4.37
C TYR A 150 -1.23 1.19 4.06
N ASP A 151 -0.85 2.45 3.92
CA ASP A 151 -1.67 3.51 3.35
C ASP A 151 -1.22 3.83 1.92
N VAL A 152 -2.18 4.01 1.02
CA VAL A 152 -1.96 4.63 -0.29
C VAL A 152 -2.21 6.12 -0.14
N VAL A 153 -1.16 6.92 -0.22
CA VAL A 153 -1.23 8.39 -0.18
C VAL A 153 -1.25 8.92 -1.61
N TYR A 154 -2.22 9.76 -1.93
CA TYR A 154 -2.44 10.22 -3.29
C TYR A 154 -2.97 11.66 -3.37
N HIS A 155 -2.75 12.25 -4.54
CA HIS A 155 -3.35 13.48 -5.03
C HIS A 155 -4.18 13.17 -6.28
N HIS A 156 -5.27 13.89 -6.52
CA HIS A 156 -6.10 13.69 -7.70
C HIS A 156 -6.58 15.01 -8.31
N ASN A 157 -6.82 14.97 -9.62
CA ASN A 157 -7.65 15.93 -10.34
C ASN A 157 -8.50 15.15 -11.38
N PRO A 158 -9.36 15.82 -12.17
CA PRO A 158 -10.24 15.13 -13.13
C PRO A 158 -9.54 14.29 -14.21
N GLU A 159 -8.23 14.44 -14.42
CA GLU A 159 -7.47 13.75 -15.46
C GLU A 159 -6.44 12.75 -14.92
N ILE A 160 -5.93 12.95 -13.70
CA ILE A 160 -4.81 12.18 -13.16
C ILE A 160 -4.99 11.84 -11.68
N LEU A 161 -4.69 10.58 -11.34
CA LEU A 161 -4.44 10.10 -9.99
C LEU A 161 -2.93 9.95 -9.81
N ARG A 162 -2.36 10.70 -8.85
CA ARG A 162 -0.95 10.68 -8.50
C ARG A 162 -0.75 9.98 -7.17
N VAL A 163 -0.12 8.82 -7.19
CA VAL A 163 0.26 8.06 -5.98
C VAL A 163 1.60 8.58 -5.49
N ILE A 164 1.59 9.17 -4.28
CA ILE A 164 2.73 9.86 -3.67
C ILE A 164 3.53 8.90 -2.78
N ALA A 165 2.85 8.01 -2.06
CA ALA A 165 3.48 7.01 -1.21
C ALA A 165 2.62 5.75 -1.04
N ILE A 166 3.29 4.63 -0.79
CA ILE A 166 2.75 3.39 -0.24
C ILE A 166 3.36 3.24 1.16
N ALA A 167 2.75 3.91 2.13
CA ALA A 167 3.31 4.15 3.46
C ALA A 167 3.01 3.00 4.42
N HIS A 168 4.04 2.40 5.01
CA HIS A 168 3.88 1.29 5.95
C HIS A 168 3.61 1.79 7.38
N HIS A 169 2.67 1.17 8.10
CA HIS A 169 2.29 1.61 9.45
C HIS A 169 3.35 1.38 10.53
N SER A 170 4.31 0.48 10.28
CA SER A 170 5.34 0.10 11.27
C SER A 170 6.78 0.21 10.75
N ARG A 171 7.01 0.93 9.65
CA ARG A 171 8.36 1.19 9.11
C ARG A 171 8.47 2.65 8.69
N ARG A 172 9.62 3.28 8.92
CA ARG A 172 9.88 4.65 8.47
C ARG A 172 9.91 4.78 6.95
N PRO A 173 9.61 5.96 6.38
CA PRO A 173 9.89 6.24 4.98
C PRO A 173 11.37 5.98 4.67
N GLY A 174 11.66 5.48 3.47
CA GLY A 174 13.03 5.20 3.05
C GLY A 174 13.63 3.89 3.59
N TYR A 175 12.89 3.06 4.34
CA TYR A 175 13.37 1.79 4.91
C TYR A 175 13.97 0.78 3.91
N TRP A 176 13.80 0.99 2.60
CA TRP A 176 14.41 0.19 1.54
C TRP A 176 15.76 0.71 1.07
N ALA A 177 16.13 1.95 1.40
CA ALA A 177 17.37 2.60 1.00
C ALA A 177 18.58 2.16 1.85
N GLU A 178 18.34 1.79 3.11
CA GLU A 178 19.37 1.32 4.06
C GLU A 178 19.95 -0.07 3.73
N ARG A 179 19.42 -0.75 2.71
CA ARG A 179 19.85 -2.10 2.29
C ARG A 179 20.69 -2.10 1.01
N ARG A 180 21.31 -0.98 0.64
CA ARG A 180 22.27 -0.88 -0.47
C ARG A 180 23.71 -0.86 -0.02
#